data_AF-X1S7H0-F1
#
_entry.id   AF-X1S7H0-F1
#
_cell.length_a   1.000
_cell.length_b   1.000
_cell.length_c   1.000
_cell.angle_alpha   90.00
_cell.angle_beta   90.00
_cell.angle_gamma   90.00
#
_symmetry.space_group_name_H-M   'P 1'
#
loop_
_entity.id
_entity.type
_entity.pdbx_description
1 polymer ?
#
loop_
_entity_poly.entity_id
_entity_poly.type
_entity_poly.pdbx_seq_one_letter_code
_entity_poly.pdbx_strand_id
1 'polypeptide(L)'
;MTTEFTQLGLQAQLVQTVSNLGYITPTPIQSEIIPLMLEGHDVIGQAQTGTGKTAAFVLPILQTLEQGQSGIQALILAPTRELAMQVAKA
;
A
#
# COMPACT_ATOMS: atom_id res chain seq x y z
N MET A 1 -21.34 -2.10 -1.23
CA MET A 1 -20.83 -1.76 -2.57
C MET A 1 -19.39 -2.25 -2.63
N THR A 2 -19.01 -2.96 -3.67
CA THR A 2 -17.64 -3.46 -3.82
C THR A 2 -16.75 -2.28 -4.22
N THR A 3 -15.78 -1.92 -3.39
CA THR A 3 -14.81 -0.88 -3.72
C THR A 3 -13.78 -1.49 -4.67
N GLU A 4 -13.50 -0.85 -5.79
CA GLU A 4 -12.47 -1.26 -6.75
C GLU A 4 -11.17 -0.48 -6.50
N PHE A 5 -10.00 -1.03 -6.86
CA PHE A 5 -8.72 -0.32 -6.73
C PHE A 5 -8.70 1.02 -7.48
N THR A 6 -9.42 1.13 -8.60
CA THR A 6 -9.57 2.37 -9.39
C THR A 6 -10.26 3.49 -8.61
N GLN A 7 -10.98 3.17 -7.52
CA GLN A 7 -11.71 4.13 -6.70
C GLN A 7 -10.91 4.62 -5.49
N LEU A 8 -9.71 4.09 -5.28
CA LEU A 8 -8.88 4.38 -4.09
C LEU A 8 -7.94 5.58 -4.27
N GLY A 9 -8.02 6.31 -5.38
CA GLY A 9 -7.17 7.49 -5.63
C GLY A 9 -5.73 7.18 -6.08
N LEU A 10 -5.43 5.92 -6.43
CA LEU A 10 -4.12 5.51 -6.94
C LEU A 10 -3.92 5.90 -8.41
N GLN A 11 -2.67 6.16 -8.82
CA GLN A 11 -2.34 6.35 -10.23
C GLN A 11 -2.68 5.10 -11.06
N ALA A 12 -3.10 5.31 -12.31
CA ALA A 12 -3.50 4.23 -13.21
C ALA A 12 -2.41 3.14 -13.37
N GLN A 13 -1.12 3.53 -13.36
CA GLN A 13 -0.01 2.58 -13.44
C GLN A 13 0.06 1.64 -12.24
N LEU A 14 -0.16 2.14 -11.02
CA LEU A 14 -0.20 1.31 -9.82
C LEU A 14 -1.40 0.37 -9.86
N VAL A 15 -2.58 0.88 -10.25
CA VAL A 15 -3.80 0.06 -10.39
C VAL A 15 -3.60 -1.07 -11.40
N GLN A 16 -3.01 -0.78 -12.57
CA GLN A 16 -2.70 -1.80 -13.56
C GLN A 16 -1.70 -2.83 -13.02
N THR A 17 -0.70 -2.38 -12.27
CA THR A 17 0.34 -3.26 -11.70
C THR A 17 -0.28 -4.24 -10.70
N VAL A 18 -1.10 -3.77 -9.76
CA VAL A 18 -1.75 -4.67 -8.79
C VAL A 18 -2.73 -5.63 -9.48
N SER A 19 -3.46 -5.16 -10.50
CA SER A 19 -4.31 -6.03 -11.32
C SER A 19 -3.51 -7.15 -12.00
N ASN A 20 -2.32 -6.83 -12.55
CA ASN A 20 -1.44 -7.82 -13.18
C ASN A 20 -0.87 -8.83 -12.17
N LEU A 21 -0.70 -8.41 -10.91
CA LEU A 21 -0.31 -9.28 -9.80
C LEU A 21 -1.47 -10.15 -9.27
N GLY A 22 -2.67 -10.03 -9.86
CA GLY A 22 -3.86 -10.79 -9.48
C GLY A 22 -4.65 -10.19 -8.32
N TYR A 23 -4.43 -8.91 -8.00
CA TYR A 23 -5.18 -8.22 -6.96
C TYR A 23 -6.47 -7.70 -7.58
N ILE A 24 -7.56 -8.45 -7.41
CA ILE A 24 -8.83 -8.17 -8.07
C ILE A 24 -9.66 -7.17 -7.27
N THR A 25 -9.84 -7.43 -5.97
CA THR A 25 -10.65 -6.59 -5.08
C THR A 25 -9.82 -6.19 -3.87
N PRO A 26 -9.79 -4.89 -3.49
CA PRO A 26 -9.10 -4.44 -2.30
C PRO A 26 -9.71 -5.08 -1.04
N THR A 27 -8.86 -5.47 -0.10
CA THR A 27 -9.32 -5.93 1.21
C THR A 27 -9.91 -4.76 2.02
N PRO A 28 -10.69 -5.02 3.09
CA PRO A 28 -11.26 -3.94 3.91
C PRO A 28 -10.19 -2.96 4.42
N ILE A 29 -9.07 -3.49 4.93
CA ILE A 29 -7.96 -2.64 5.41
C ILE A 29 -7.33 -1.82 4.28
N GLN A 30 -7.25 -2.33 3.04
CA GLN A 30 -6.75 -1.55 1.91
C GLN A 30 -7.73 -0.44 1.51
N SER A 31 -9.03 -0.76 1.48
CA SER A 31 -10.08 0.20 1.09
C SER A 31 -10.21 1.36 2.08
N GLU A 32 -9.95 1.11 3.37
CA GLU A 32 -10.02 2.13 4.43
C GLU A 32 -8.72 2.93 4.55
N ILE A 33 -7.55 2.28 4.51
CA ILE A 33 -6.26 2.94 4.80
C ILE A 33 -5.72 3.73 3.61
N ILE A 34 -5.86 3.20 2.39
CA ILE A 34 -5.22 3.81 1.21
C ILE A 34 -5.67 5.27 1.02
N PRO A 35 -6.99 5.60 0.99
CA PRO A 35 -7.42 6.98 0.81
C PRO A 35 -6.91 7.91 1.91
N LEU A 36 -6.96 7.47 3.18
CA LEU A 36 -6.51 8.26 4.32
C LEU A 36 -5.01 8.60 4.24
N MET A 37 -4.18 7.62 3.87
CA MET A 37 -2.74 7.84 3.69
C MET A 37 -2.44 8.75 2.51
N LEU A 38 -3.21 8.66 1.41
CA LEU A 38 -3.04 9.56 0.26
C LEU A 38 -3.41 11.02 0.58
N GLU A 39 -4.30 11.23 1.54
CA GLU A 39 -4.64 12.55 2.08
C GLU A 39 -3.58 13.09 3.06
N GLY A 40 -2.55 12.29 3.40
CA GLY A 40 -1.46 12.68 4.30
C GLY A 40 -1.80 12.54 5.78
N HIS A 41 -2.83 11.77 6.12
CA HIS A 41 -3.18 11.49 7.52
C HIS A 41 -2.23 10.46 8.14
N ASP A 42 -1.95 10.63 9.44
CA ASP A 42 -1.37 9.57 10.26
C ASP A 42 -2.47 8.54 10.59
N VAL A 43 -2.16 7.25 10.44
CA VAL A 43 -3.17 6.19 10.55
C VAL A 43 -2.71 5.05 11.44
N ILE A 44 -3.64 4.53 12.26
CA ILE A 44 -3.48 3.27 12.99
C ILE A 44 -4.38 2.23 12.35
N GLY A 45 -3.78 1.22 11.70
CA GLY A 45 -4.50 0.11 11.08
C GLY A 45 -4.41 -1.17 11.89
N GLN A 46 -5.55 -1.78 12.23
CA GLN A 46 -5.61 -3.09 12.88
C GLN A 46 -6.29 -4.10 11.94
N ALA A 47 -5.57 -5.16 11.57
CA ALA A 47 -6.15 -6.28 10.83
C ALA A 47 -5.38 -7.58 11.11
N GLN A 48 -6.04 -8.73 10.88
CA GLN A 48 -5.43 -10.05 11.04
C GLN A 48 -4.24 -10.25 10.08
N THR A 49 -3.30 -11.14 10.39
CA THR A 49 -2.23 -11.54 9.45
C THR A 49 -2.81 -12.11 8.16
N GLY A 50 -2.12 -11.92 7.02
CA GLY A 50 -2.59 -12.40 5.71
C GLY A 50 -3.69 -11.57 5.04
N THR A 51 -4.12 -10.43 5.61
CA THR A 51 -5.22 -9.59 5.09
C THR A 51 -4.78 -8.50 4.10
N GLY A 52 -3.59 -8.61 3.52
CA GLY A 52 -3.10 -7.63 2.54
C GLY A 52 -2.64 -6.29 3.13
N LYS A 53 -2.35 -6.22 4.45
CA LYS A 53 -1.85 -5.01 5.13
C LYS A 53 -0.62 -4.39 4.47
N THR A 54 0.28 -5.21 3.91
CA THR A 54 1.49 -4.71 3.25
C THR A 54 1.14 -3.77 2.09
N ALA A 55 0.26 -4.20 1.19
CA ALA A 55 -0.18 -3.34 0.09
C ALA A 55 -0.98 -2.11 0.58
N ALA A 56 -1.64 -2.19 1.74
CA ALA A 56 -2.39 -1.06 2.30
C ALA A 56 -1.49 0.15 2.63
N PHE A 57 -0.23 -0.05 3.00
CA PHE A 57 0.73 1.04 3.20
C PHE A 57 1.74 1.20 2.05
N VAL A 58 2.09 0.13 1.33
CA VAL A 58 3.08 0.21 0.23
C VAL A 58 2.53 1.00 -0.96
N LEU A 59 1.26 0.79 -1.34
CA LEU A 59 0.67 1.49 -2.48
C LEU A 59 0.63 3.01 -2.31
N PRO A 60 0.17 3.57 -1.16
CA PRO A 60 0.23 5.01 -0.95
C PRO A 60 1.66 5.52 -0.85
N ILE A 61 2.60 4.77 -0.24
CA ILE A 61 4.02 5.16 -0.22
C ILE A 61 4.54 5.30 -1.66
N LEU A 62 4.37 4.28 -2.51
CA LEU A 62 4.82 4.29 -3.90
C LEU A 62 4.19 5.44 -4.72
N GLN A 63 2.91 5.73 -4.49
CA GLN A 63 2.20 6.85 -5.12
C GLN A 63 2.85 8.21 -4.78
N THR A 64 3.36 8.36 -3.55
CA THR A 64 3.94 9.62 -3.05
C THR A 64 5.43 9.78 -3.34
N LEU A 65 6.11 8.76 -3.88
CA LEU A 65 7.53 8.86 -4.22
C LEU A 65 7.77 9.85 -5.36
N GLU A 66 8.67 10.80 -5.13
CA GLU A 66 9.06 11.79 -6.11
C GLU A 66 10.23 11.28 -6.95
N GLN A 67 10.01 11.14 -8.26
CA GLN A 67 11.06 10.77 -9.20
C GLN A 67 12.08 11.91 -9.34
N GLY A 68 13.36 11.55 -9.44
CA GLY A 68 14.45 12.53 -9.59
C GLY A 68 14.97 13.12 -8.27
N GLN A 69 14.28 12.89 -7.15
CA GLN A 69 14.80 13.21 -5.83
C GLN A 69 15.77 12.12 -5.32
N SER A 70 17.00 12.52 -5.02
CA SER A 70 17.99 11.65 -4.39
C SER A 70 17.79 11.60 -2.87
N GLY A 71 17.77 10.41 -2.29
CA GLY A 71 17.66 10.21 -0.84
C GLY A 71 16.61 9.17 -0.45
N ILE A 72 16.53 8.87 0.86
CA ILE A 72 15.50 7.99 1.41
C ILE A 72 14.22 8.81 1.57
N GLN A 73 13.15 8.42 0.86
CA GLN A 73 11.85 9.12 0.89
C GLN A 73 10.80 8.40 1.75
N ALA A 74 11.01 7.13 2.10
CA ALA A 74 10.13 6.35 2.96
C ALA A 74 10.91 5.31 3.76
N LEU A 75 10.43 5.00 4.97
CA LEU A 75 11.01 3.98 5.85
C LEU A 75 9.90 3.07 6.39
N ILE A 76 10.04 1.76 6.16
CA ILE A 76 9.17 0.74 6.75
C ILE A 76 9.97 -0.01 7.82
N LEU A 77 9.49 0.00 9.05
CA LEU A 77 10.08 -0.74 10.17
C LEU A 77 9.32 -2.04 10.38
N ALA A 78 10.06 -3.13 10.60
CA ALA A 78 9.50 -4.43 10.92
C ALA A 78 10.18 -4.99 12.19
N PRO A 79 9.45 -5.74 13.03
CA PRO A 79 9.96 -6.28 14.30
C PRO A 79 10.98 -7.41 14.12
N THR A 80 11.02 -8.06 12.95
CA THR A 80 11.95 -9.16 12.67
C THR A 80 12.57 -9.02 11.29
N ARG A 81 13.76 -9.61 11.13
CA ARG A 81 14.49 -9.64 9.86
C ARG A 81 13.69 -10.35 8.78
N GLU A 82 13.05 -11.47 9.12
CA GLU A 82 12.29 -12.30 8.19
C GLU A 82 11.09 -11.52 7.65
N LEU A 83 10.40 -10.77 8.51
CA LEU A 83 9.28 -9.95 8.09
C LEU A 83 9.75 -8.76 7.23
N ALA A 84 10.86 -8.11 7.58
CA ALA A 84 11.45 -7.07 6.72
C ALA A 84 11.78 -7.61 5.31
N MET A 85 12.35 -8.80 5.24
CA MET A 85 12.66 -9.49 3.97
C MET A 85 11.41 -9.88 3.18
N GLN A 86 10.31 -10.25 3.85
CA GLN A 86 9.03 -10.53 3.19
C GLN A 86 8.41 -9.26 2.61
N VAL A 87 8.41 -8.17 3.38
CA VAL A 87 7.88 -6.87 2.93
C VAL A 87 8.69 -6.33 1.75
N ALA A 88 10.02 -6.48 1.75
CA ALA A 88 10.87 -6.01 0.66
C ALA A 88 10.70 -6.78 -0.68
N LYS A 89 10.07 -7.97 -0.64
CA LYS A 89 9.80 -8.80 -1.82
C LYS A 89 8.35 -8.77 -2.28
N ALA A 90 7.48 -8.10 -1.52
CA ALA A 90 6.04 -8.06 -1.72
C ALA A 90 5.64 -7.22 -2.94
#